data_AF-A0A285KW36-F1
#
_entry.id   AF-A0A285KW36-F1
#
_cell.length_a   1.000
_cell.length_b   1.000
_cell.length_c   1.000
_cell.angle_alpha   90.00
_cell.angle_beta   90.00
_cell.angle_gamma   90.00
#
_symmetry.space_group_name_H-M   'P 1'
#
loop_
_entity.id
_entity.type
_entity.pdbx_description
1 polymer ?
#
loop_
_entity_poly.entity_id
_entity_poly.type
_entity_poly.pdbx_seq_one_letter_code
_entity_poly.pdbx_strand_id
1 'polypeptide(L)'
;MDPISITAAALVVKALDEFATETGRRTWAGLGKLVELIRSKFAGDDEAAATLAEAEGVPADPERVDALASSIDRHVQTDPAFRAAVTELVRTAEGDPMVGSIVTKVSGSAQVGKLVNISEVRGDVSF
;
A
#
# COMPACT_ATOMS: atom_id res chain seq x y z
N MET A 1 -3.93 -12.65 -8.31
CA MET A 1 -3.59 -11.67 -7.28
C MET A 1 -3.86 -10.29 -7.81
N ASP A 2 -4.68 -9.50 -7.11
CA ASP A 2 -5.05 -8.15 -7.49
C ASP A 2 -3.85 -7.18 -7.33
N PRO A 3 -3.61 -6.25 -8.28
CA PRO A 3 -2.57 -5.22 -8.15
C PRO A 3 -2.62 -4.45 -6.82
N ILE A 4 -3.80 -4.20 -6.26
CA ILE A 4 -3.93 -3.48 -4.99
C ILE A 4 -3.31 -4.25 -3.83
N SER A 5 -3.38 -5.59 -3.86
CA SER A 5 -2.87 -6.47 -2.82
C SER A 5 -1.34 -6.49 -2.81
N ILE A 6 -0.73 -6.49 -4.01
CA ILE A 6 0.72 -6.40 -4.20
C ILE A 6 1.25 -5.04 -3.72
N THR A 7 0.60 -3.96 -4.15
CA THR A 7 0.98 -2.60 -3.74
C THR A 7 0.82 -2.43 -2.22
N ALA A 8 -0.29 -2.90 -1.63
CA ALA A 8 -0.50 -2.83 -0.19
C ALA A 8 0.58 -3.61 0.59
N ALA A 9 0.93 -4.83 0.17
CA ALA A 9 2.00 -5.60 0.80
C ALA A 9 3.35 -4.89 0.74
N ALA A 10 3.72 -4.37 -0.44
CA ALA A 10 4.97 -3.64 -0.62
C ALA A 10 5.03 -2.38 0.26
N LEU A 11 3.91 -1.64 0.36
CA LEU A 11 3.80 -0.44 1.18
C LEU A 11 3.88 -0.74 2.68
N VAL A 12 3.24 -1.81 3.14
CA VAL A 12 3.33 -2.28 4.53
C VAL A 12 4.77 -2.62 4.88
N VAL A 13 5.40 -3.46 4.07
CA VAL A 13 6.78 -3.89 4.27
C VAL A 13 7.74 -2.71 4.27
N LYS A 14 7.55 -1.77 3.35
CA LYS A 14 8.34 -0.54 3.30
C LYS A 14 8.12 0.35 4.51
N ALA A 15 6.88 0.50 4.95
CA ALA A 15 6.56 1.28 6.13
C ALA A 15 7.27 0.70 7.36
N LEU A 16 7.26 -0.62 7.51
CA LEU A 16 7.92 -1.32 8.62
C LEU A 16 9.45 -1.12 8.62
N ASP A 17 10.07 -1.16 7.44
CA ASP A 17 11.50 -0.88 7.25
C ASP A 17 11.86 0.57 7.59
N GLU A 18 11.05 1.55 7.18
CA GLU A 18 11.32 2.97 7.47
C GLU A 18 10.90 3.41 8.87
N PHE A 19 9.88 2.80 9.48
CA PHE A 19 9.50 3.03 10.88
C PHE A 19 10.61 2.61 11.86
N ALA A 20 11.47 1.67 11.46
CA ALA A 20 12.67 1.32 12.21
C ALA A 20 13.73 2.45 12.23
N THR A 21 13.61 3.45 11.34
CA THR A 21 14.51 4.61 11.26
C THR A 21 13.86 5.87 11.84
N GLU A 22 14.54 6.55 12.76
CA GLU A 22 14.04 7.71 13.54
C GLU A 22 13.57 8.90 12.65
N THR A 23 14.00 8.93 11.38
CA THR A 23 13.83 10.05 10.44
C THR A 23 12.43 10.11 9.78
N GLY A 24 11.64 9.03 9.80
CA GLY A 24 10.42 8.90 8.98
C GLY A 24 9.08 9.34 9.60
N ARG A 25 8.94 9.44 10.93
CA ARG A 25 7.62 9.40 11.61
C ARG A 25 6.52 10.37 11.13
N ARG A 26 6.83 11.51 10.52
CA ARG A 26 5.82 12.47 10.01
C ARG A 26 5.36 12.20 8.57
N THR A 27 6.20 11.60 7.73
CA THR A 27 5.90 11.31 6.32
C THR A 27 5.09 10.01 6.19
N TRP A 28 5.22 9.09 7.15
CA TRP A 28 4.64 7.74 7.09
C TRP A 28 3.31 7.55 7.86
N ALA A 29 2.66 8.64 8.30
CA ALA A 29 1.43 8.56 9.09
C ALA A 29 0.25 7.88 8.34
N GLY A 30 0.16 8.07 7.02
CA GLY A 30 -0.84 7.38 6.18
C GLY A 30 -0.60 5.88 6.07
N LEU A 31 0.66 5.45 6.12
CA LEU A 31 1.05 4.05 6.05
C LEU A 31 0.96 3.33 7.40
N GLY A 32 1.11 4.05 8.51
CA GLY A 32 0.77 3.53 9.84
C GLY A 32 -0.67 3.02 9.90
N LYS A 33 -1.63 3.77 9.33
CA LYS A 33 -3.03 3.34 9.25
C LYS A 33 -3.23 2.08 8.39
N LEU A 34 -2.46 1.92 7.32
CA LEU A 34 -2.51 0.73 6.47
C LEU A 34 -1.98 -0.50 7.22
N VAL A 35 -0.86 -0.36 7.92
CA VAL A 35 -0.29 -1.42 8.77
C VAL A 35 -1.27 -1.80 9.88
N GLU A 36 -1.86 -0.83 10.59
CA GLU A 36 -2.85 -1.08 11.63
C GLU A 36 -4.10 -1.77 11.09
N LEU A 37 -4.60 -1.35 9.93
CA LEU A 37 -5.75 -1.96 9.29
C LEU A 37 -5.49 -3.44 8.96
N ILE A 38 -4.33 -3.75 8.38
CA ILE A 38 -3.97 -5.13 8.01
C ILE A 38 -3.74 -5.99 9.26
N ARG A 39 -3.04 -5.47 10.27
CA ARG A 39 -2.87 -6.16 11.57
C ARG A 39 -4.21 -6.46 12.22
N SER A 40 -5.13 -5.48 12.24
CA SER A 40 -6.47 -5.65 12.79
C SER A 40 -7.26 -6.71 12.02
N LYS A 41 -7.18 -6.70 10.68
CA LYS A 41 -7.85 -7.71 9.85
C LYS A 41 -7.28 -9.11 10.09
N PHE A 42 -5.97 -9.23 10.25
CA PHE A 42 -5.27 -10.50 10.45
C PHE A 42 -5.34 -11.02 11.89
N ALA A 43 -5.76 -10.22 12.87
CA ALA A 43 -5.86 -10.66 14.26
C ALA A 43 -6.80 -11.85 14.49
N GLY A 44 -7.69 -12.15 13.53
CA GLY A 44 -8.55 -13.33 13.54
C GLY A 44 -8.12 -14.47 12.60
N ASP A 45 -6.96 -14.36 11.94
CA ASP A 45 -6.40 -15.33 11.00
C ASP A 45 -4.91 -15.56 11.32
N ASP A 46 -4.63 -16.65 12.02
CA ASP A 46 -3.27 -17.00 12.48
C ASP A 46 -2.28 -17.19 11.32
N GLU A 47 -2.73 -17.71 10.16
CA GLU A 47 -1.89 -17.89 8.96
C GLU A 47 -1.51 -16.54 8.37
N ALA A 48 -2.48 -15.64 8.26
CA ALA A 48 -2.25 -14.29 7.74
C ALA A 48 -1.36 -13.47 8.71
N ALA A 49 -1.58 -13.59 10.02
CA ALA A 49 -0.77 -12.94 11.04
C ALA A 49 0.69 -13.43 11.02
N ALA A 50 0.92 -14.73 10.85
CA ALA A 50 2.26 -15.30 10.70
C ALA A 50 2.95 -14.76 9.44
N THR A 51 2.24 -14.72 8.32
CA THR A 51 2.76 -14.19 7.05
C THR A 51 3.20 -12.72 7.18
N LEU A 52 2.40 -11.90 7.90
CA LEU A 52 2.78 -10.53 8.19
C LEU A 52 4.03 -10.43 9.08
N ALA A 53 4.12 -11.25 10.13
CA ALA A 53 5.29 -11.29 11.01
C ALA A 53 6.56 -11.75 10.27
N GLU A 54 6.43 -12.69 9.35
CA GLU A 54 7.54 -13.14 8.50
C GLU A 54 8.01 -12.03 7.56
N ALA A 55 7.08 -11.33 6.90
CA ALA A 55 7.39 -10.19 6.04
C ALA A 55 8.03 -9.03 6.82
N GLU A 56 7.61 -8.83 8.08
CA GLU A 56 8.23 -7.88 9.02
C GLU A 56 9.67 -8.24 9.36
N GLY A 57 9.97 -9.54 9.54
CA GLY A 57 11.31 -10.00 9.90
C GLY A 57 12.35 -9.87 8.80
N VAL A 58 11.94 -9.95 7.53
CA VAL A 58 12.83 -9.82 6.37
C VAL A 58 12.14 -9.03 5.24
N PRO A 59 12.08 -7.69 5.35
CA PRO A 59 11.31 -6.84 4.43
C PRO A 59 11.87 -6.80 3.00
N ALA A 60 13.13 -7.20 2.80
CA ALA A 60 13.76 -7.27 1.49
C ALA A 60 13.52 -8.59 0.74
N ASP A 61 12.80 -9.55 1.34
CA ASP A 61 12.54 -10.86 0.77
C ASP A 61 11.29 -10.84 -0.13
N PRO A 62 11.45 -10.96 -1.47
CA PRO A 62 10.32 -10.87 -2.39
C PRO A 62 9.31 -12.01 -2.21
N GLU A 63 9.73 -13.19 -1.75
CA GLU A 63 8.81 -14.32 -1.51
C GLU A 63 7.85 -14.01 -0.36
N ARG A 64 8.33 -13.31 0.68
CA ARG A 64 7.51 -12.91 1.83
C ARG A 64 6.56 -11.78 1.49
N VAL A 65 6.97 -10.85 0.63
CA VAL A 65 6.09 -9.80 0.10
C VAL A 65 4.95 -10.42 -0.71
N ASP A 66 5.24 -11.43 -1.54
CA ASP A 66 4.24 -12.13 -2.36
C ASP A 66 3.27 -12.99 -1.52
N ALA A 67 3.78 -13.65 -0.47
CA ALA A 67 2.95 -14.36 0.49
C ALA A 67 2.00 -13.41 1.23
N LEU A 68 2.49 -12.24 1.67
CA LEU A 68 1.67 -11.22 2.30
C LEU A 68 0.62 -10.67 1.32
N ALA A 69 1.01 -10.40 0.07
CA ALA A 69 0.10 -9.96 -0.97
C ALA A 69 -1.01 -10.99 -1.23
N SER A 70 -0.67 -12.28 -1.25
CA SER A 70 -1.65 -13.38 -1.38
C SER A 70 -2.64 -13.43 -0.22
N SER A 71 -2.17 -13.20 1.00
CA SER A 71 -3.01 -13.15 2.20
C SER A 71 -3.96 -11.93 2.17
N ILE A 72 -3.46 -10.77 1.76
CA ILE A 72 -4.29 -9.57 1.54
C ILE A 72 -5.33 -9.82 0.44
N ASP A 73 -4.93 -10.43 -0.68
CA ASP A 73 -5.78 -10.74 -1.82
C ASP A 73 -7.00 -11.58 -1.41
N ARG A 74 -6.78 -12.62 -0.60
CA ARG A 74 -7.83 -13.48 -0.04
C ARG A 74 -8.85 -12.67 0.78
N HIS A 75 -8.37 -11.74 1.60
CA HIS A 75 -9.21 -10.92 2.46
C HIS A 75 -9.97 -9.82 1.72
N VAL A 76 -9.37 -9.17 0.72
CA VAL A 76 -10.06 -8.14 -0.08
C VAL A 76 -11.11 -8.74 -1.02
N GLN A 77 -10.97 -10.01 -1.40
CA GLN A 77 -11.99 -10.72 -2.18
C GLN A 77 -13.20 -11.15 -1.35
N THR A 78 -12.99 -11.41 -0.05
CA THR A 78 -14.05 -11.90 0.86
C THR A 78 -14.73 -10.77 1.65
N ASP A 79 -14.05 -9.64 1.83
CA ASP A 79 -14.56 -8.47 2.55
C ASP A 79 -14.46 -7.19 1.69
N PRO A 80 -15.57 -6.78 1.05
CA PRO A 80 -15.62 -5.56 0.23
C PRO A 80 -15.33 -4.27 1.02
N ALA A 81 -15.64 -4.22 2.33
CA ALA A 81 -15.36 -3.05 3.15
C ALA A 81 -13.87 -2.92 3.43
N PHE A 82 -13.21 -4.06 3.71
CA PHE A 82 -11.76 -4.12 3.81
C PHE A 82 -11.08 -3.72 2.49
N ARG A 83 -11.57 -4.21 1.34
CA ARG A 83 -11.07 -3.79 0.02
C ARG A 83 -11.14 -2.28 -0.17
N ALA A 84 -12.27 -1.66 0.16
CA ALA A 84 -12.44 -0.22 0.03
C ALA A 84 -11.45 0.55 0.92
N ALA A 85 -11.28 0.11 2.17
CA ALA A 85 -10.34 0.73 3.11
C ALA A 85 -8.88 0.61 2.66
N VAL A 86 -8.46 -0.59 2.19
CA VAL A 86 -7.12 -0.80 1.64
C VAL A 86 -6.90 0.09 0.41
N THR A 87 -7.87 0.14 -0.51
CA THR A 87 -7.77 0.95 -1.73
C THR A 87 -7.57 2.44 -1.41
N GLU A 88 -8.33 2.97 -0.45
CA GLU A 88 -8.25 4.37 -0.07
C GLU A 88 -6.90 4.72 0.57
N LEU A 89 -6.39 3.84 1.45
CA LEU A 89 -5.10 4.04 2.10
C LEU A 89 -3.94 3.93 1.12
N VAL A 90 -4.00 2.99 0.16
CA VAL A 90 -2.99 2.90 -0.91
C VAL A 90 -3.00 4.15 -1.78
N ARG A 91 -4.17 4.63 -2.22
CA ARG A 91 -4.27 5.87 -3.01
C ARG A 91 -3.77 7.10 -2.25
N THR A 92 -4.08 7.18 -0.96
CA THR A 92 -3.56 8.25 -0.10
C THR A 92 -2.04 8.21 -0.03
N ALA A 93 -1.47 7.01 0.07
CA ALA A 93 -0.03 6.81 0.08
C ALA A 93 0.62 7.12 -1.29
N GLU A 94 -0.02 6.76 -2.41
CA GLU A 94 0.44 7.11 -3.76
C GLU A 94 0.53 8.62 -4.00
N GLY A 95 -0.32 9.41 -3.33
CA GLY A 95 -0.28 10.87 -3.37
C GLY A 95 0.94 11.49 -2.67
N ASP A 96 1.67 10.73 -1.85
CA ASP A 96 2.92 11.19 -1.23
C ASP A 96 4.09 11.02 -2.22
N PRO A 97 4.84 12.09 -2.56
CA PRO A 97 5.93 12.01 -3.54
C PRO A 97 7.04 11.01 -3.21
N MET A 98 7.31 10.76 -1.91
CA MET A 98 8.33 9.78 -1.50
C MET A 98 7.84 8.35 -1.75
N VAL A 99 6.57 8.10 -1.45
CA VAL A 99 5.95 6.78 -1.56
C VAL A 99 5.53 6.45 -3.01
N GLY A 100 5.10 7.46 -3.78
CA GLY A 100 4.72 7.31 -5.18
C GLY A 100 5.85 6.73 -6.06
N SER A 101 7.11 6.96 -5.70
CA SER A 101 8.27 6.36 -6.40
C SER A 101 8.33 4.83 -6.25
N ILE A 102 7.86 4.31 -5.12
CA ILE A 102 7.83 2.88 -4.77
C ILE A 102 6.69 2.21 -5.50
N VAL A 103 5.50 2.84 -5.46
CA VAL A 103 4.34 2.34 -6.20
C VAL A 103 4.60 2.38 -7.70
N THR A 104 5.27 3.41 -8.24
CA THR A 104 5.64 3.46 -9.66
C THR A 104 6.54 2.29 -10.07
N LYS A 105 7.40 1.80 -9.17
CA LYS A 105 8.25 0.63 -9.42
C LYS A 105 7.47 -0.69 -9.38
N VAL A 106 6.47 -0.79 -8.50
CA VAL A 106 5.58 -1.97 -8.36
C VAL A 106 4.54 -2.03 -9.49
N SER A 107 3.96 -0.89 -9.86
CA SER A 107 2.96 -0.73 -10.93
C SER A 107 3.59 -0.64 -12.33
N GLY A 108 4.86 -0.26 -12.44
CA GLY A 108 5.60 -0.08 -13.70
C GLY A 108 5.85 -1.38 -14.48
N SER A 109 5.72 -2.55 -13.85
CA SER A 109 5.71 -3.86 -14.52
C SER A 109 4.31 -4.29 -14.97
N ALA A 110 3.24 -3.54 -14.67
CA ALA A 110 1.86 -3.96 -14.94
C ALA A 110 1.00 -2.98 -15.75
N GLN A 111 1.28 -1.67 -15.85
CA GLN A 111 0.51 -0.80 -16.76
C GLN A 111 1.20 0.54 -17.07
N VAL A 112 1.73 0.65 -18.29
CA VAL A 112 1.94 1.94 -18.98
C VAL A 112 0.55 2.43 -19.39
N GLY A 113 -0.04 3.31 -18.59
CA GLY A 113 -1.43 3.73 -18.76
C GLY A 113 -1.74 5.13 -18.25
N LYS A 114 -0.90 6.11 -18.60
CA LYS A 114 -1.25 7.55 -18.74
C LYS A 114 -2.16 8.14 -17.64
N LEU A 115 -1.57 8.58 -16.53
CA LEU A 115 -2.20 9.56 -15.65
C LEU A 115 -1.90 10.97 -16.19
N VAL A 116 -2.83 11.52 -16.98
CA VAL A 116 -2.87 12.96 -17.22
C VAL A 116 -3.77 13.56 -16.15
N ASN A 117 -3.14 14.18 -15.16
CA ASN A 117 -3.82 15.02 -14.19
C ASN A 117 -4.06 16.39 -14.86
N ILE A 118 -5.24 16.64 -15.42
CA ILE A 118 -5.68 18.00 -15.77
C ILE A 118 -6.32 18.57 -14.51
N SER A 119 -5.50 19.21 -13.68
CA SER A 119 -5.99 20.16 -12.69
C SER A 119 -6.36 21.45 -13.43
N GLU A 120 -7.66 21.70 -13.53
CA GLU A 120 -8.31 23.01 -13.49
C GLU A 120 -7.55 24.20 -14.13
N VAL A 121 -7.84 24.48 -15.41
CA VAL A 121 -7.64 25.83 -15.97
C VAL A 121 -8.91 26.62 -15.71
N ARG A 122 -9.00 27.27 -14.56
CA ARG A 122 -9.96 28.34 -14.29
C ARG A 122 -9.24 29.66 -14.53
N GLY A 123 -9.33 30.15 -15.76
CA GLY A 123 -8.91 31.49 -16.14
C GLY A 123 -10.10 32.20 -16.78
N ASP A 124 -10.64 33.21 -16.09
CA ASP A 124 -11.58 34.18 -16.64
C ASP A 124 -11.02 34.74 -17.95
N VAL A 125 -11.79 34.63 -19.03
CA VAL A 125 -11.60 35.44 -20.22
C VAL A 125 -12.81 36.36 -20.32
N SER A 126 -12.68 37.54 -19.73
CA SER A 126 -13.55 38.67 -20.01
C SER A 126 -13.36 39.08 -21.48
N PHE A 127 -14.46 39.21 -22.21
CA PHE A 127 -14.49 39.89 -23.51
C PHE A 127 -14.88 41.35 -23.32
#